data_AF-A0A4Q7DZQ6-F1
#
_entry.id   AF-A0A4Q7DZQ6-F1
#
_cell.length_a   1.000
_cell.length_b   1.000
_cell.length_c   1.000
_cell.angle_alpha   90.00
_cell.angle_beta   90.00
_cell.angle_gamma   90.00
#
_symmetry.space_group_name_H-M   'P 1'
#
loop_
_entity.id
_entity.type
_entity.pdbx_description
1 polymer ?
#
loop_
_entity_poly.entity_id
_entity_poly.type
_entity_poly.pdbx_seq_one_letter_code
_entity_poly.pdbx_strand_id
1 'polypeptide(L)'
;MMAFPTMLLTWALAVSAPTTCTLPIELLKSQATNQPKRAIQTYLKHKHSLQQQTCTDTALAYRYILMAATREQDWPLVEEVAIALQSVHLASELEGKELNIINNIGVAYRKAGQTDDALAHYRCALTYARTHDARALIKINIAIVHRNAGQPAIGFRLLEGIEEGYLPSVILAGLHVAKGNTALQLKHYDEAQQAYQQARDHYLKMQDRRNAQAVVANMLVVALATNNLAAYDQLRPESTSDPLLLTDHGLRFIQWLDTFRSYSSANNLSRAQQLALQDTQDIAADYLEFVALLSARFGLNQDVTQRILNKSHQLPLSGALAKHWCTSM
;
A
#
# COMPACT_ATOMS: atom_id res chain seq x y z
N MET A 1 -22.95 58.32 -58.89
CA MET A 1 -22.71 56.88 -58.69
C MET A 1 -21.65 56.72 -57.60
N MET A 2 -22.06 56.45 -56.37
CA MET A 2 -21.16 56.10 -55.26
C MET A 2 -21.63 54.75 -54.71
N ALA A 3 -20.73 53.77 -54.72
CA ALA A 3 -20.98 52.42 -54.23
C ALA A 3 -20.68 52.34 -52.73
N PHE A 4 -21.65 51.89 -51.94
CA PHE A 4 -21.43 51.49 -50.54
C PHE A 4 -21.11 49.98 -50.50
N PRO A 5 -20.04 49.54 -49.80
CA PRO A 5 -19.79 48.13 -49.61
C PRO A 5 -20.62 47.62 -48.43
N THR A 6 -21.45 46.61 -48.68
CA THR A 6 -22.14 45.83 -47.66
C THR A 6 -21.14 44.93 -46.93
N MET A 7 -20.79 45.27 -45.69
CA MET A 7 -20.09 44.38 -44.75
C MET A 7 -21.07 43.31 -44.25
N LEU A 8 -20.87 42.07 -44.67
CA LEU A 8 -21.49 40.90 -44.08
C LEU A 8 -20.75 40.56 -42.78
N LEU A 9 -21.36 40.88 -41.62
CA LEU A 9 -20.92 40.32 -40.34
C LEU A 9 -21.30 38.83 -40.30
N THR A 10 -20.32 37.97 -40.53
CA THR A 10 -20.44 36.54 -40.20
C THR A 10 -20.28 36.38 -38.68
N TRP A 11 -21.39 36.10 -38.00
CA TRP A 11 -21.35 35.63 -36.62
C TRP A 11 -20.78 34.22 -36.63
N ALA A 12 -19.46 34.11 -36.42
CA ALA A 12 -18.86 32.84 -36.04
C ALA A 12 -19.35 32.50 -34.62
N LEU A 13 -20.44 31.73 -34.55
CA LEU A 13 -20.77 30.98 -33.34
C LEU A 13 -19.61 30.02 -33.11
N ALA A 14 -18.69 30.42 -32.23
CA ALA A 14 -17.73 29.51 -31.65
C ALA A 14 -18.53 28.49 -30.84
N VAL A 15 -18.89 27.38 -31.49
CA VAL A 15 -19.33 26.18 -30.81
C VAL A 15 -18.13 25.75 -29.97
N SER A 16 -18.18 26.05 -28.67
CA SER A 16 -17.29 25.44 -27.70
C SER A 16 -17.51 23.94 -27.81
N ALA A 17 -16.58 23.25 -28.47
CA ALA A 17 -16.53 21.81 -28.39
C ALA A 17 -16.48 21.46 -26.90
N PRO A 18 -17.37 20.59 -26.38
CA PRO A 18 -17.19 20.08 -25.04
C PRO A 18 -15.85 19.37 -25.06
N THR A 19 -14.87 19.90 -24.34
CA THR A 19 -13.61 19.21 -24.07
C THR A 19 -13.95 18.03 -23.17
N THR A 20 -14.46 16.96 -23.77
CA THR A 20 -14.66 15.68 -23.11
C THR A 20 -13.30 15.23 -22.63
N CYS A 21 -13.14 15.23 -21.32
CA CYS A 21 -11.94 14.81 -20.66
C CYS A 21 -11.64 13.35 -21.00
N THR A 22 -10.67 13.10 -21.87
CA THR A 22 -10.23 11.74 -22.21
C THR A 22 -9.22 11.28 -21.17
N LEU A 23 -9.72 10.58 -20.14
CA LEU A 23 -8.89 9.97 -19.12
C LEU A 23 -8.68 8.48 -19.42
N PRO A 24 -7.44 7.96 -19.43
CA PRO A 24 -7.21 6.53 -19.63
C PRO A 24 -7.44 5.74 -18.33
N ILE A 25 -8.70 5.67 -17.85
CA ILE A 25 -9.01 5.19 -16.50
C ILE A 25 -8.67 3.70 -16.28
N GLU A 26 -8.88 2.85 -17.28
CA GLU A 26 -8.51 1.43 -17.20
C GLU A 26 -6.98 1.24 -17.18
N LEU A 27 -6.25 2.08 -17.92
CA LEU A 27 -4.79 2.11 -17.82
C LEU A 27 -4.37 2.54 -16.41
N LEU A 28 -4.98 3.60 -15.87
CA LEU A 28 -4.66 4.12 -14.55
C LEU A 28 -4.93 3.09 -13.44
N LYS A 29 -6.06 2.38 -13.51
CA LYS A 29 -6.40 1.26 -12.62
C LYS A 29 -5.36 0.15 -12.66
N SER A 30 -4.99 -0.30 -13.87
CA SER A 30 -3.99 -1.36 -14.06
C SER A 30 -2.62 -0.93 -13.53
N GLN A 31 -2.20 0.30 -13.84
CA GLN A 31 -0.96 0.89 -13.36
C GLN A 31 -0.97 1.08 -11.84
N ALA A 32 -2.04 1.57 -11.22
CA ALA A 32 -2.09 1.75 -9.77
C ALA A 32 -1.88 0.41 -9.03
N THR A 33 -2.34 -0.70 -9.62
CA THR A 33 -2.20 -2.05 -9.06
C THR A 33 -0.78 -2.60 -9.21
N ASN A 34 -0.20 -2.53 -10.41
CA ASN A 34 1.07 -3.22 -10.71
C ASN A 34 2.28 -2.29 -10.87
N GLN A 35 2.07 -1.00 -11.17
CA GLN A 35 3.11 -0.02 -11.53
C GLN A 35 2.79 1.39 -10.97
N PRO A 36 2.70 1.55 -9.64
CA PRO A 36 2.21 2.79 -8.98
C PRO A 36 2.98 4.06 -9.38
N LYS A 37 4.31 4.02 -9.54
CA LYS A 37 5.09 5.15 -10.09
C LYS A 37 4.57 5.63 -11.45
N ARG A 38 4.25 4.70 -12.35
CA ARG A 38 3.69 5.03 -13.67
C ARG A 38 2.27 5.58 -13.57
N ALA A 39 1.46 5.09 -12.62
CA ALA A 39 0.13 5.63 -12.37
C ALA A 39 0.20 7.11 -11.95
N ILE A 40 1.11 7.46 -11.04
CA ILE A 40 1.36 8.85 -10.63
C ILE A 40 1.80 9.70 -11.83
N GLN A 41 2.75 9.21 -12.64
CA GLN A 41 3.18 9.92 -13.86
C GLN A 41 2.04 10.14 -14.85
N THR A 42 1.19 9.14 -15.08
CA THR A 42 -0.01 9.25 -15.94
C THR A 42 -0.96 10.30 -15.38
N TYR A 43 -1.21 10.31 -14.07
CA TYR A 43 -2.05 11.32 -13.42
C TYR A 43 -1.48 12.73 -13.56
N LEU A 44 -0.19 12.93 -13.30
CA LEU A 44 0.42 14.26 -13.39
C LEU A 44 0.32 14.86 -14.79
N LYS A 45 0.39 14.04 -15.85
CA LYS A 45 0.18 14.47 -17.24
C LYS A 45 -1.26 14.97 -17.51
N HIS A 46 -2.24 14.52 -16.74
CA HIS A 46 -3.66 14.86 -16.91
C HIS A 46 -4.23 15.69 -15.75
N LYS A 47 -3.40 16.06 -14.77
CA LYS A 47 -3.82 16.72 -13.51
C LYS A 47 -4.61 18.01 -13.77
N HIS A 48 -4.14 18.85 -14.68
CA HIS A 48 -4.83 20.09 -15.03
C HIS A 48 -6.24 19.82 -15.59
N SER A 49 -6.40 18.81 -16.45
CA SER A 49 -7.70 18.43 -16.98
C SER A 49 -8.63 17.90 -15.89
N LEU A 50 -8.11 17.08 -14.95
CA LEU A 50 -8.89 16.54 -13.82
C LEU A 50 -9.40 17.59 -12.84
N GLN A 51 -8.69 18.71 -12.71
CA GLN A 51 -9.10 19.84 -11.88
C GLN A 51 -10.24 20.65 -12.51
N GLN A 52 -10.49 20.48 -13.81
CA GLN A 52 -11.64 21.09 -14.49
C GLN A 52 -12.90 20.25 -14.23
N GLN A 53 -14.00 20.92 -13.89
CA GLN A 53 -15.26 20.35 -13.35
C GLN A 53 -16.08 19.51 -14.35
N THR A 54 -15.45 18.88 -15.35
CA THR A 54 -16.16 18.24 -16.49
C THR A 54 -15.78 16.77 -16.71
N CYS A 55 -14.86 16.19 -15.94
CA CYS A 55 -14.44 14.79 -16.10
C CYS A 55 -15.26 13.86 -15.18
N THR A 56 -16.07 12.97 -15.76
CA THR A 56 -16.90 12.00 -15.02
C THR A 56 -16.12 10.97 -14.21
N ASP A 57 -14.85 10.76 -14.53
CA ASP A 57 -13.98 9.77 -13.86
C ASP A 57 -13.04 10.41 -12.81
N THR A 58 -13.20 11.70 -12.49
CA THR A 58 -12.28 12.40 -11.57
C THR A 58 -12.22 11.75 -10.21
N ALA A 59 -13.37 11.46 -9.60
CA ALA A 59 -13.43 10.77 -8.31
C ALA A 59 -12.70 9.42 -8.33
N LEU A 60 -12.88 8.65 -9.41
CA LEU A 60 -12.26 7.34 -9.58
C LEU A 60 -10.74 7.46 -9.77
N ALA A 61 -10.30 8.45 -10.55
CA ALA A 61 -8.88 8.76 -10.76
C ALA A 61 -8.19 9.10 -9.44
N TYR A 62 -8.77 10.02 -8.66
CA TYR A 62 -8.26 10.41 -7.35
C TYR A 62 -8.17 9.21 -6.40
N ARG A 63 -9.16 8.31 -6.40
CA ARG A 63 -9.08 7.09 -5.58
C ARG A 63 -7.92 6.17 -5.97
N TYR A 64 -7.66 5.97 -7.27
CA TYR A 64 -6.51 5.19 -7.71
C TYR A 64 -5.17 5.87 -7.39
N ILE A 65 -5.12 7.20 -7.47
CA ILE A 65 -3.91 7.95 -7.14
C ILE A 65 -3.65 8.00 -5.65
N LEU A 66 -4.68 8.08 -4.81
CA LEU A 66 -4.53 7.94 -3.37
C LEU A 66 -3.83 6.61 -3.03
N MET A 67 -4.25 5.52 -3.67
CA MET A 67 -3.62 4.20 -3.51
C MET A 67 -2.16 4.19 -4.02
N ALA A 68 -1.91 4.75 -5.20
CA ALA A 68 -0.57 4.77 -5.81
C ALA A 68 0.41 5.65 -5.03
N ALA A 69 0.02 6.88 -4.68
CA ALA A 69 0.80 7.82 -3.87
C ALA A 69 1.11 7.24 -2.49
N THR A 70 0.14 6.60 -1.85
CA THR A 70 0.34 5.90 -0.57
C THR A 70 1.37 4.76 -0.68
N ARG A 71 1.37 4.02 -1.80
CA ARG A 71 2.36 2.95 -2.05
C ARG A 71 3.77 3.50 -2.26
N GLU A 72 3.88 4.63 -2.94
CA GLU A 72 5.14 5.35 -3.18
C GLU A 72 5.56 6.27 -2.04
N GLN A 73 4.74 6.39 -0.98
CA GLN A 73 4.97 7.28 0.17
C GLN A 73 5.10 8.76 -0.23
N ASP A 74 4.39 9.16 -1.30
CA ASP A 74 4.27 10.55 -1.73
C ASP A 74 3.22 11.27 -0.86
N TRP A 75 3.61 11.61 0.36
CA TRP A 75 2.72 12.21 1.36
C TRP A 75 2.07 13.53 0.90
N PRO A 76 2.79 14.47 0.26
CA PRO A 76 2.15 15.66 -0.30
C PRO A 76 1.05 15.34 -1.30
N LEU A 77 1.26 14.35 -2.19
CA LEU A 77 0.23 13.94 -3.14
C LEU A 77 -0.93 13.20 -2.47
N VAL A 78 -0.67 12.42 -1.42
CA VAL A 78 -1.71 11.80 -0.59
C VAL A 78 -2.61 12.87 0.01
N GLU A 79 -2.05 13.91 0.64
CA GLU A 79 -2.82 15.00 1.23
C GLU A 79 -3.62 15.75 0.16
N GLU A 80 -2.97 16.12 -0.94
CA GLU A 80 -3.61 16.85 -2.04
C GLU A 80 -4.85 16.10 -2.54
N VAL A 81 -4.71 14.80 -2.81
CA VAL A 81 -5.79 13.98 -3.36
C VAL A 81 -6.86 13.67 -2.31
N ALA A 82 -6.49 13.47 -1.05
CA ALA A 82 -7.45 13.30 0.05
C ALA A 82 -8.31 14.55 0.26
N ILE A 83 -7.73 15.75 0.13
CA ILE A 83 -8.46 17.01 0.16
C ILE A 83 -9.35 17.16 -1.08
N ALA A 84 -8.84 16.84 -2.27
CA ALA A 84 -9.61 16.95 -3.51
C ALA A 84 -10.87 16.06 -3.49
N LEU A 85 -10.79 14.86 -2.88
CA LEU A 85 -11.91 13.95 -2.68
C LEU A 85 -13.00 14.50 -1.73
N GLN A 86 -12.74 15.58 -0.99
CA GLN A 86 -13.74 16.23 -0.12
C GLN A 86 -14.47 17.39 -0.82
N SER A 87 -14.19 17.62 -2.11
CA SER A 87 -14.86 18.66 -2.90
C SER A 87 -16.36 18.40 -3.03
N VAL A 88 -17.17 19.44 -2.80
CA VAL A 88 -18.64 19.37 -2.97
C VAL A 88 -19.04 18.95 -4.38
N HIS A 89 -18.20 19.23 -5.39
CA HIS A 89 -18.47 18.86 -6.78
C HIS A 89 -18.38 17.36 -7.04
N LEU A 90 -17.68 16.61 -6.19
CA LEU A 90 -17.55 15.16 -6.30
C LEU A 90 -18.54 14.42 -5.38
N ALA A 91 -19.35 15.13 -4.60
CA ALA A 91 -20.18 14.52 -3.56
C ALA A 91 -21.14 13.44 -4.11
N SER A 92 -21.77 13.68 -5.26
CA SER A 92 -22.68 12.71 -5.89
C SER A 92 -21.94 11.48 -6.42
N GLU A 93 -20.74 11.63 -6.97
CA GLU A 93 -19.91 10.51 -7.46
C GLU A 93 -19.36 9.64 -6.32
N LEU A 94 -19.18 10.25 -5.14
CA LEU A 94 -18.57 9.63 -3.96
C LEU A 94 -19.61 9.06 -2.99
N GLU A 95 -20.90 9.26 -3.22
CA GLU A 95 -21.97 8.71 -2.40
C GLU A 95 -21.86 7.18 -2.32
N GLY A 96 -21.82 6.65 -1.09
CA GLY A 96 -21.65 5.21 -0.85
C GLY A 96 -20.22 4.70 -1.09
N LYS A 97 -19.23 5.58 -1.30
CA LYS A 97 -17.80 5.24 -1.43
C LYS A 97 -16.96 5.65 -0.21
N GLU A 98 -17.58 6.23 0.81
CA GLU A 98 -16.95 6.80 2.00
C GLU A 98 -16.05 5.78 2.69
N LEU A 99 -16.55 4.55 2.91
CA LEU A 99 -15.78 3.46 3.52
C LEU A 99 -14.44 3.26 2.83
N ASN A 100 -14.43 3.20 1.50
CA ASN A 100 -13.22 2.91 0.73
C ASN A 100 -12.22 4.07 0.80
N ILE A 101 -12.72 5.31 0.80
CA ILE A 101 -11.88 6.51 0.85
C ILE A 101 -11.26 6.64 2.24
N ILE A 102 -12.06 6.58 3.30
CA ILE A 102 -11.61 6.67 4.69
C ILE A 102 -10.63 5.53 4.99
N ASN A 103 -10.92 4.32 4.51
CA ASN A 103 -10.02 3.18 4.64
C ASN A 103 -8.66 3.44 3.97
N ASN A 104 -8.64 3.97 2.75
CA ASN A 104 -7.39 4.28 2.05
C ASN A 104 -6.60 5.40 2.74
N ILE A 105 -7.27 6.41 3.30
CA ILE A 105 -6.64 7.42 4.15
C ILE A 105 -6.04 6.78 5.41
N GLY A 106 -6.77 5.88 6.07
CA GLY A 106 -6.25 5.10 7.20
C GLY A 106 -5.01 4.26 6.83
N VAL A 107 -4.96 3.72 5.60
CA VAL A 107 -3.78 3.02 5.09
C VAL A 107 -2.59 3.97 4.92
N ALA A 108 -2.83 5.21 4.48
CA ALA A 108 -1.80 6.23 4.38
C ALA A 108 -1.22 6.57 5.76
N TYR A 109 -2.04 6.89 6.75
CA TYR A 109 -1.58 7.12 8.13
C TYR A 109 -0.80 5.93 8.70
N ARG A 110 -1.30 4.70 8.49
CA ARG A 110 -0.62 3.47 8.92
C ARG A 110 0.78 3.37 8.30
N LYS A 111 0.93 3.66 7.01
CA LYS A 111 2.22 3.64 6.32
C LYS A 111 3.12 4.82 6.70
N ALA A 112 2.54 5.96 7.05
CA ALA A 112 3.25 7.11 7.60
C ALA A 112 3.78 6.86 9.02
N GLY A 113 3.26 5.85 9.74
CA GLY A 113 3.65 5.56 11.13
C GLY A 113 2.75 6.26 12.17
N GLN A 114 1.71 6.94 11.72
CA GLN A 114 0.73 7.66 12.54
C GLN A 114 -0.35 6.70 13.04
N THR A 115 -0.01 5.92 14.06
CA THR A 115 -0.84 4.84 14.61
C THR A 115 -2.21 5.31 15.07
N ASP A 116 -2.28 6.38 15.85
CA ASP A 116 -3.54 6.86 16.44
C ASP A 116 -4.48 7.42 15.38
N ASP A 117 -3.95 8.21 14.44
CA ASP A 117 -4.69 8.68 13.27
C ASP A 117 -5.24 7.49 12.47
N ALA A 118 -4.41 6.48 12.17
CA ALA A 118 -4.85 5.31 11.44
C ALA A 118 -6.01 4.59 12.14
N LEU A 119 -5.90 4.35 13.45
CA LEU A 119 -6.97 3.72 14.24
C LEU A 119 -8.25 4.55 14.25
N ALA A 120 -8.16 5.87 14.39
CA ALA A 120 -9.31 6.75 14.38
C ALA A 120 -10.03 6.71 13.02
N HIS A 121 -9.29 6.73 11.92
CA HIS A 121 -9.84 6.60 10.57
C HIS A 121 -10.48 5.24 10.33
N TYR A 122 -9.88 4.13 10.77
CA TYR A 122 -10.51 2.82 10.65
C TYR A 122 -11.75 2.66 11.54
N ARG A 123 -11.77 3.25 12.74
CA ARG A 123 -12.97 3.31 13.58
C ARG A 123 -14.10 4.07 12.89
N CYS A 124 -13.79 5.18 12.23
CA CYS A 124 -14.75 5.88 11.39
C CYS A 124 -15.20 5.02 10.20
N ALA A 125 -14.29 4.39 9.45
CA ALA A 125 -14.65 3.53 8.33
C ALA A 125 -15.58 2.36 8.72
N LEU A 126 -15.44 1.82 9.94
CA LEU A 126 -16.34 0.79 10.48
C LEU A 126 -17.80 1.26 10.59
N THR A 127 -18.07 2.56 10.79
CA THR A 127 -19.45 3.07 10.87
C THR A 127 -20.17 3.01 9.51
N TYR A 128 -19.39 2.99 8.42
CA TYR A 128 -19.85 2.81 7.04
C TYR A 128 -19.85 1.34 6.59
N ALA A 129 -19.30 0.41 7.39
CA ALA A 129 -19.13 -1.00 7.01
C ALA A 129 -20.41 -1.83 7.21
N ARG A 130 -21.30 -1.79 6.20
CA ARG A 130 -22.61 -2.45 6.26
C ARG A 130 -22.56 -3.96 6.03
N THR A 131 -21.61 -4.44 5.25
CA THR A 131 -21.48 -5.85 4.87
C THR A 131 -20.39 -6.57 5.68
N HIS A 132 -20.42 -7.91 5.66
CA HIS A 132 -19.43 -8.74 6.37
C HIS A 132 -18.01 -8.53 5.81
N ASP A 133 -17.87 -8.54 4.49
CA ASP A 133 -16.62 -8.33 3.78
C ASP A 133 -16.02 -6.93 4.04
N ALA A 134 -16.85 -5.89 4.06
CA ALA A 134 -16.43 -4.54 4.43
C ALA A 134 -15.90 -4.49 5.87
N ARG A 135 -16.58 -5.13 6.83
CA ARG A 135 -16.09 -5.21 8.22
C ARG A 135 -14.79 -6.00 8.34
N ALA A 136 -14.66 -7.10 7.62
CA ALA A 136 -13.44 -7.90 7.59
C ALA A 136 -12.24 -7.07 7.06
N LEU A 137 -12.43 -6.33 5.96
CA LEU A 137 -11.41 -5.45 5.40
C LEU A 137 -10.88 -4.44 6.44
N ILE A 138 -11.77 -3.77 7.17
CA ILE A 138 -11.35 -2.79 8.17
C ILE A 138 -10.69 -3.47 9.39
N LYS A 139 -11.21 -4.62 9.84
CA LYS A 139 -10.59 -5.40 10.94
C LYS A 139 -9.16 -5.84 10.61
N ILE A 140 -8.92 -6.30 9.38
CA ILE A 140 -7.57 -6.64 8.90
C ILE A 140 -6.63 -5.44 9.04
N ASN A 141 -7.08 -4.27 8.59
CA ASN A 141 -6.26 -3.06 8.67
C ASN A 141 -5.98 -2.62 10.11
N ILE A 142 -6.95 -2.71 11.02
CA ILE A 142 -6.76 -2.46 12.46
C ILE A 142 -5.75 -3.46 13.04
N ALA A 143 -5.86 -4.75 12.68
CA ALA A 143 -4.92 -5.76 13.15
C ALA A 143 -3.48 -5.47 12.71
N ILE A 144 -3.28 -5.01 11.48
CA ILE A 144 -1.96 -4.58 10.98
C ILE A 144 -1.44 -3.38 11.77
N VAL A 145 -2.31 -2.41 12.14
CA VAL A 145 -1.89 -1.28 12.98
C VAL A 145 -1.40 -1.75 14.34
N HIS A 146 -2.13 -2.64 15.02
CA HIS A 146 -1.69 -3.20 16.31
C HIS A 146 -0.37 -3.97 16.17
N ARG A 147 -0.20 -4.75 15.09
CA ARG A 147 1.07 -5.42 14.80
C ARG A 147 2.22 -4.42 14.69
N ASN A 148 2.06 -3.40 13.84
CA ASN A 148 3.06 -2.35 13.62
C ASN A 148 3.37 -1.56 14.91
N ALA A 149 2.40 -1.43 15.82
CA ALA A 149 2.55 -0.79 17.12
C ALA A 149 3.17 -1.70 18.20
N GLY A 150 3.72 -2.87 17.82
CA GLY A 150 4.34 -3.80 18.77
C GLY A 150 3.35 -4.62 19.59
N GLN A 151 2.09 -4.70 19.16
CA GLN A 151 1.01 -5.43 19.83
C GLN A 151 0.47 -6.59 18.94
N PRO A 152 1.32 -7.50 18.44
CA PRO A 152 0.92 -8.53 17.49
C PRO A 152 -0.15 -9.48 18.04
N ALA A 153 -0.20 -9.73 19.35
CA ALA A 153 -1.23 -10.57 19.97
C ALA A 153 -2.65 -9.98 19.85
N ILE A 154 -2.79 -8.65 19.86
CA ILE A 154 -4.09 -8.00 19.62
C ILE A 154 -4.48 -8.17 18.15
N GLY A 155 -3.54 -7.92 17.23
CA GLY A 155 -3.75 -8.15 15.81
C GLY A 155 -4.14 -9.58 15.50
N PHE A 156 -3.45 -10.56 16.09
CA PHE A 156 -3.73 -11.99 15.91
C PHE A 156 -5.16 -12.33 16.29
N ARG A 157 -5.62 -11.94 17.49
CA ARG A 157 -7.01 -12.18 17.93
C ARG A 157 -8.05 -11.54 17.01
N LEU A 158 -7.76 -10.36 16.46
CA LEU A 158 -8.65 -9.70 15.50
C LEU A 158 -8.75 -10.48 14.20
N LEU A 159 -7.64 -11.01 13.69
CA LEU A 159 -7.59 -11.79 12.44
C LEU A 159 -8.25 -13.16 12.59
N GLU A 160 -8.08 -13.83 13.73
CA GLU A 160 -8.74 -15.11 14.03
C GLU A 160 -10.26 -14.99 14.16
N GLY A 161 -10.76 -13.81 14.57
CA GLY A 161 -12.18 -13.52 14.64
C GLY A 161 -12.84 -13.14 13.31
N ILE A 162 -12.18 -13.35 12.17
CA ILE A 162 -12.71 -13.08 10.84
C ILE A 162 -13.17 -14.38 10.18
N GLU A 163 -14.45 -14.46 9.83
CA GLU A 163 -15.01 -15.62 9.12
C GLU A 163 -14.64 -15.58 7.64
N GLU A 164 -13.87 -16.57 7.16
CA GLU A 164 -13.28 -16.54 5.82
C GLU A 164 -14.25 -16.99 4.71
N GLY A 165 -15.24 -17.82 5.04
CA GLY A 165 -15.98 -18.66 4.07
C GLY A 165 -16.70 -17.94 2.93
N TYR A 166 -16.96 -16.63 3.06
CA TYR A 166 -17.65 -15.82 2.05
C TYR A 166 -16.84 -14.60 1.60
N LEU A 167 -15.58 -14.50 2.00
CA LEU A 167 -14.75 -13.35 1.62
C LEU A 167 -14.26 -13.49 0.18
N PRO A 168 -14.30 -12.41 -0.62
CA PRO A 168 -13.73 -12.42 -1.96
C PRO A 168 -12.20 -12.55 -1.89
N SER A 169 -11.60 -13.08 -2.96
CA SER A 169 -10.14 -13.33 -3.01
C SER A 169 -9.30 -12.06 -2.75
N VAL A 170 -9.83 -10.87 -3.05
CA VAL A 170 -9.16 -9.59 -2.77
C VAL A 170 -9.00 -9.32 -1.28
N ILE A 171 -9.98 -9.72 -0.47
CA ILE A 171 -9.90 -9.59 0.99
C ILE A 171 -9.09 -10.74 1.58
N LEU A 172 -9.30 -11.97 1.09
CA LEU A 172 -8.56 -13.15 1.57
C LEU A 172 -7.05 -13.01 1.36
N ALA A 173 -6.61 -12.50 0.21
CA ALA A 173 -5.18 -12.25 -0.02
C ALA A 173 -4.58 -11.32 1.04
N GLY A 174 -5.25 -10.21 1.34
CA GLY A 174 -4.82 -9.27 2.38
C GLY A 174 -4.89 -9.85 3.80
N LEU A 175 -5.93 -10.63 4.09
CA LEU A 175 -6.09 -11.35 5.35
C LEU A 175 -4.93 -12.29 5.60
N HIS A 176 -4.59 -13.13 4.63
CA HIS A 176 -3.53 -14.12 4.78
C HIS A 176 -2.14 -13.48 4.83
N VAL A 177 -1.88 -12.35 4.13
CA VAL A 177 -0.65 -11.57 4.37
C VAL A 177 -0.60 -11.05 5.81
N ALA A 178 -1.71 -10.51 6.33
CA ALA A 178 -1.76 -10.00 7.69
C ALA A 178 -1.58 -11.11 8.73
N LYS A 179 -2.20 -12.28 8.54
CA LYS A 179 -2.00 -13.48 9.37
C LYS A 179 -0.54 -13.92 9.32
N GLY A 180 0.04 -14.03 8.12
CA GLY A 180 1.44 -14.44 7.94
C GLY A 180 2.43 -13.53 8.64
N ASN A 181 2.31 -12.21 8.44
CA ASN A 181 3.20 -11.24 9.09
C ASN A 181 3.04 -11.26 10.62
N THR A 182 1.81 -11.42 11.12
CA THR A 182 1.53 -11.45 12.56
C THR A 182 2.06 -12.73 13.20
N ALA A 183 1.82 -13.88 12.57
CA ALA A 183 2.36 -15.18 12.98
C ALA A 183 3.89 -15.15 12.99
N LEU A 184 4.51 -14.55 11.98
CA LEU A 184 5.97 -14.40 11.91
C LEU A 184 6.54 -13.60 13.08
N GLN A 185 5.91 -12.49 13.48
CA GLN A 185 6.34 -11.70 14.64
C GLN A 185 6.15 -12.45 15.96
N LEU A 186 5.14 -13.33 16.03
CA LEU A 186 4.92 -14.26 17.13
C LEU A 186 5.82 -15.51 17.06
N LYS A 187 6.66 -15.63 16.02
CA LYS A 187 7.55 -16.78 15.75
C LYS A 187 6.81 -18.09 15.46
N HIS A 188 5.55 -18.02 15.04
CA HIS A 188 4.76 -19.14 14.56
C HIS A 188 5.05 -19.38 13.08
N TYR A 189 6.22 -19.97 12.79
CA TYR A 189 6.77 -20.01 11.43
C TYR A 189 5.94 -20.86 10.45
N ASP A 190 5.39 -21.99 10.89
CA ASP A 190 4.58 -22.88 10.04
C ASP A 190 3.27 -22.18 9.63
N GLU A 191 2.59 -21.55 10.58
CA GLU A 191 1.40 -20.73 10.31
C GLU A 191 1.72 -19.57 9.37
N ALA A 192 2.87 -18.92 9.55
CA ALA A 192 3.31 -17.84 8.68
C ALA A 192 3.51 -18.31 7.24
N GLN A 193 4.21 -19.43 7.04
CA GLN A 193 4.45 -20.03 5.73
C GLN A 193 3.13 -20.40 5.03
N GLN A 194 2.21 -21.05 5.74
CA GLN A 194 0.92 -21.45 5.19
C GLN A 194 0.09 -20.23 4.77
N ALA A 195 0.05 -19.19 5.61
CA ALA A 195 -0.67 -17.97 5.30
C ALA A 195 -0.07 -17.26 4.08
N TYR A 196 1.25 -17.19 3.95
CA TYR A 196 1.86 -16.59 2.75
C TYR A 196 1.56 -17.37 1.46
N GLN A 197 1.52 -18.71 1.53
CA GLN A 197 1.11 -19.54 0.39
C GLN A 197 -0.35 -19.25 -0.02
N GLN A 198 -1.28 -19.21 0.94
CA GLN A 198 -2.68 -18.90 0.68
C GLN A 198 -2.84 -17.49 0.09
N ALA A 199 -2.12 -16.50 0.63
CA ALA A 199 -2.11 -15.14 0.08
C ALA A 199 -1.65 -15.12 -1.38
N ARG A 200 -0.57 -15.84 -1.70
CA ARG A 200 -0.04 -15.95 -3.08
C ARG A 200 -1.06 -16.55 -4.03
N ASP A 201 -1.72 -17.63 -3.63
CA ASP A 201 -2.72 -18.31 -4.46
C ASP A 201 -3.90 -17.37 -4.80
N HIS A 202 -4.35 -16.58 -3.83
CA HIS A 202 -5.37 -15.56 -4.08
C HIS A 202 -4.88 -14.45 -5.01
N TYR A 203 -3.65 -13.94 -4.85
CA TYR A 203 -3.09 -12.94 -5.76
C TYR A 203 -2.97 -13.46 -7.19
N LEU A 204 -2.54 -14.71 -7.38
CA LEU A 204 -2.47 -15.35 -8.70
C LEU A 204 -3.86 -15.49 -9.33
N LYS A 205 -4.87 -15.90 -8.56
CA LYS A 205 -6.27 -15.98 -9.01
C LYS A 205 -6.80 -14.62 -9.50
N MET A 206 -6.35 -13.53 -8.88
CA MET A 206 -6.72 -12.16 -9.24
C MET A 206 -5.83 -11.53 -10.32
N GLN A 207 -4.82 -12.26 -10.81
CA GLN A 207 -3.79 -11.74 -11.72
C GLN A 207 -2.99 -10.56 -11.14
N ASP A 208 -2.94 -10.42 -9.81
CA ASP A 208 -2.07 -9.45 -9.12
C ASP A 208 -0.66 -10.03 -8.98
N ARG A 209 0.06 -10.04 -10.11
CA ARG A 209 1.40 -10.63 -10.20
C ARG A 209 2.40 -9.93 -9.28
N ARG A 210 2.25 -8.62 -9.09
CA ARG A 210 3.12 -7.83 -8.22
C ARG A 210 3.05 -8.35 -6.77
N ASN A 211 1.85 -8.48 -6.21
CA ASN A 211 1.73 -8.93 -4.82
C ASN A 211 1.97 -10.43 -4.67
N ALA A 212 1.65 -11.24 -5.70
CA ALA A 212 2.01 -12.66 -5.74
C ALA A 212 3.53 -12.88 -5.68
N GLN A 213 4.32 -12.01 -6.31
CA GLN A 213 5.78 -12.04 -6.22
C GLN A 213 6.29 -11.47 -4.90
N ALA A 214 5.71 -10.36 -4.44
CA ALA A 214 6.13 -9.72 -3.19
C ALA A 214 5.99 -10.64 -1.97
N VAL A 215 4.93 -11.44 -1.90
CA VAL A 215 4.72 -12.37 -0.77
C VAL A 215 5.75 -13.51 -0.72
N VAL A 216 6.39 -13.85 -1.86
CA VAL A 216 7.50 -14.82 -1.86
C VAL A 216 8.67 -14.29 -1.04
N ALA A 217 8.94 -12.98 -1.03
CA ALA A 217 9.98 -12.40 -0.18
C ALA A 217 9.68 -12.62 1.32
N ASN A 218 8.40 -12.64 1.72
CA ASN A 218 8.02 -12.98 3.10
C ASN A 218 8.26 -14.46 3.41
N MET A 219 8.04 -15.36 2.44
CA MET A 219 8.36 -16.78 2.57
C MET A 219 9.88 -17.01 2.69
N LEU A 220 10.70 -16.21 1.99
CA LEU A 220 12.16 -16.21 2.17
C LEU A 220 12.55 -15.84 3.60
N VAL A 221 11.87 -14.88 4.22
CA VAL A 221 12.10 -14.53 5.64
C VAL A 221 11.80 -15.72 6.55
N VAL A 222 10.71 -16.45 6.32
CA VAL A 222 10.38 -17.66 7.08
C VAL A 222 11.49 -18.72 6.92
N ALA A 223 11.95 -18.95 5.69
CA ALA A 223 13.04 -19.89 5.43
C ALA A 223 14.33 -19.52 6.17
N LEU A 224 14.70 -18.24 6.20
CA LEU A 224 15.88 -17.78 6.95
C LEU A 224 15.68 -17.84 8.46
N ALA A 225 14.49 -17.49 8.97
CA ALA A 225 14.17 -17.52 10.40
C ALA A 225 14.19 -18.95 10.96
N THR A 226 13.85 -19.94 10.14
CA THR A 226 13.89 -21.38 10.47
C THR A 226 15.21 -22.05 10.08
N ASN A 227 16.17 -21.30 9.54
CA ASN A 227 17.43 -21.81 9.00
C ASN A 227 17.26 -22.90 7.92
N ASN A 228 16.13 -22.89 7.20
CA ASN A 228 15.86 -23.80 6.09
C ASN A 228 16.41 -23.21 4.78
N LEU A 229 17.72 -23.37 4.60
CA LEU A 229 18.46 -22.79 3.48
C LEU A 229 18.04 -23.38 2.12
N ALA A 230 17.65 -24.67 2.09
CA ALA A 230 17.17 -25.31 0.87
C ALA A 230 15.84 -24.71 0.40
N ALA A 231 14.90 -24.44 1.31
CA ALA A 231 13.65 -23.76 0.98
C ALA A 231 13.90 -22.33 0.49
N TYR A 232 14.85 -21.61 1.09
CA TYR A 232 15.26 -20.29 0.61
C TYR A 232 15.74 -20.36 -0.84
N ASP A 233 16.68 -21.25 -1.13
CA ASP A 233 17.30 -21.38 -2.45
C ASP A 233 16.27 -21.80 -3.52
N GLN A 234 15.25 -22.59 -3.14
CA GLN A 234 14.13 -22.96 -4.02
C GLN A 234 13.20 -21.77 -4.32
N LEU A 235 12.85 -20.96 -3.31
CA LEU A 235 11.91 -19.85 -3.44
C LEU A 235 12.55 -18.61 -4.10
N ARG A 236 13.87 -18.47 -3.99
CA ARG A 236 14.58 -17.25 -4.39
C ARG A 236 14.41 -16.85 -5.87
N PRO A 237 14.41 -17.76 -6.85
CA PRO A 237 14.14 -17.40 -8.25
C PRO A 237 12.72 -16.84 -8.44
N GLU A 238 11.74 -17.36 -7.70
CA GLU A 238 10.34 -16.92 -7.79
C GLU A 238 10.14 -15.50 -7.26
N SER A 239 10.93 -15.06 -6.27
CA SER A 239 10.81 -13.72 -5.68
C SER A 239 11.22 -12.59 -6.63
N THR A 240 11.92 -12.91 -7.73
CA THR A 240 12.37 -11.95 -8.76
C THR A 240 12.05 -12.41 -10.18
N SER A 241 10.99 -13.21 -10.36
CA SER A 241 10.61 -13.77 -11.68
C SER A 241 10.32 -12.70 -12.74
N ASP A 242 9.75 -11.56 -12.33
CA ASP A 242 9.60 -10.34 -13.13
C ASP A 242 10.12 -9.13 -12.32
N PRO A 243 11.36 -8.68 -12.56
CA PRO A 243 11.95 -7.57 -11.84
C PRO A 243 11.19 -6.25 -11.99
N LEU A 244 10.44 -6.05 -13.08
CA LEU A 244 9.70 -4.80 -13.34
C LEU A 244 8.49 -4.63 -12.41
N LEU A 245 8.05 -5.70 -11.75
CA LEU A 245 6.96 -5.64 -10.78
C LEU A 245 7.44 -5.29 -9.37
N LEU A 246 8.74 -5.37 -9.09
CA LEU A 246 9.29 -5.00 -7.80
C LEU A 246 9.46 -3.49 -7.70
N THR A 247 9.22 -2.96 -6.51
CA THR A 247 9.72 -1.63 -6.17
C THR A 247 11.22 -1.71 -5.94
N ASP A 248 11.93 -0.59 -6.12
CA ASP A 248 13.36 -0.51 -5.79
C ASP A 248 13.62 -1.01 -4.36
N HIS A 249 12.75 -0.62 -3.41
CA HIS A 249 12.82 -1.10 -2.03
C HIS A 249 12.60 -2.60 -1.87
N GLY A 250 11.70 -3.21 -2.64
CA GLY A 250 11.50 -4.67 -2.62
C GLY A 250 12.73 -5.42 -3.13
N LEU A 251 13.37 -4.90 -4.19
CA LEU A 251 14.61 -5.47 -4.70
C LEU A 251 15.76 -5.32 -3.68
N ARG A 252 15.90 -4.14 -3.06
CA ARG A 252 16.89 -3.90 -1.99
C ARG A 252 16.70 -4.84 -0.81
N PHE A 253 15.45 -5.06 -0.40
CA PHE A 253 15.14 -5.99 0.67
C PHE A 253 15.55 -7.43 0.33
N ILE A 254 15.23 -7.90 -0.88
CA ILE A 254 15.64 -9.24 -1.33
C ILE A 254 17.17 -9.37 -1.40
N GLN A 255 17.89 -8.34 -1.87
CA GLN A 255 19.36 -8.31 -1.87
C GLN A 255 19.92 -8.40 -0.44
N TRP A 256 19.28 -7.75 0.52
CA TRP A 256 19.65 -7.85 1.92
C TRP A 256 19.40 -9.28 2.46
N LEU A 257 18.30 -9.94 2.08
CA LEU A 257 18.05 -11.35 2.41
C LEU A 257 19.13 -12.28 1.82
N ASP A 258 19.58 -12.02 0.58
CA ASP A 258 20.67 -12.79 -0.05
C ASP A 258 21.99 -12.64 0.74
N THR A 259 22.26 -11.44 1.23
CA THR A 259 23.42 -11.16 2.08
C THR A 259 23.31 -11.92 3.39
N PHE A 260 22.16 -11.85 4.07
CA PHE A 260 21.89 -12.63 5.28
C PHE A 260 22.03 -14.14 5.05
N ARG A 261 21.45 -14.65 3.95
CA ARG A 261 21.54 -16.05 3.53
C ARG A 261 22.99 -16.51 3.38
N SER A 262 23.86 -15.67 2.81
CA SER A 262 25.29 -15.98 2.61
C SER A 262 26.07 -16.14 3.92
N TYR A 263 25.58 -15.52 5.00
CA TYR A 263 26.20 -15.57 6.33
C TYR A 263 25.52 -16.56 7.28
N SER A 264 24.43 -17.21 6.86
CA SER A 264 23.58 -18.03 7.74
C SER A 264 24.25 -19.32 8.25
N SER A 265 25.39 -19.75 7.67
CA SER A 265 26.20 -20.86 8.16
C SER A 265 27.25 -20.46 9.21
N ALA A 266 27.48 -19.16 9.41
CA ALA A 266 28.49 -18.67 10.34
C ALA A 266 27.97 -18.71 11.79
N ASN A 267 28.82 -19.17 12.71
CA ASN A 267 28.55 -19.10 14.15
C ASN A 267 28.68 -17.65 14.67
N ASN A 268 29.65 -16.90 14.14
CA ASN A 268 29.89 -15.50 14.45
C ASN A 268 30.22 -14.75 13.16
N LEU A 269 29.79 -13.49 13.08
CA LEU A 269 30.07 -12.62 11.94
C LEU A 269 31.35 -11.83 12.14
N SER A 270 32.16 -11.71 11.09
CA SER A 270 33.27 -10.76 11.04
C SER A 270 32.75 -9.32 11.09
N ARG A 271 33.62 -8.36 11.42
CA ARG A 271 33.23 -6.95 11.46
C ARG A 271 32.68 -6.45 10.12
N ALA A 272 33.26 -6.91 9.01
CA ALA A 272 32.78 -6.56 7.66
C ALA A 272 31.38 -7.12 7.39
N GLN A 273 31.10 -8.35 7.81
CA GLN A 273 29.79 -8.98 7.66
C GLN A 273 28.72 -8.30 8.54
N GLN A 274 29.09 -7.91 9.77
CA GLN A 274 28.20 -7.13 10.63
C GLN A 274 27.81 -5.81 9.98
N LEU A 275 28.80 -5.06 9.47
CA LEU A 275 28.57 -3.80 8.77
C LEU A 275 27.67 -3.97 7.54
N ALA A 276 27.88 -5.03 6.76
CA ALA A 276 27.05 -5.34 5.60
C ALA A 276 25.57 -5.61 5.98
N LEU A 277 25.31 -6.30 7.10
CA LEU A 277 23.93 -6.52 7.57
C LEU A 277 23.31 -5.30 8.23
N GLN A 278 24.11 -4.41 8.82
CA GLN A 278 23.65 -3.17 9.42
C GLN A 278 23.35 -2.08 8.37
N ASP A 279 23.92 -2.19 7.16
CA ASP A 279 23.59 -1.30 6.05
C ASP A 279 22.17 -1.53 5.53
N THR A 280 21.25 -0.82 6.19
CA THR A 280 19.80 -0.98 6.01
C THR A 280 19.15 0.34 5.59
N GLN A 281 19.93 1.39 5.31
CA GLN A 281 19.42 2.75 5.10
C GLN A 281 18.41 2.80 3.94
N ASP A 282 18.68 2.06 2.87
CA ASP A 282 17.84 1.99 1.67
C ASP A 282 16.67 1.00 1.76
N ILE A 283 16.57 0.26 2.87
CA ILE A 283 15.45 -0.66 3.11
C ILE A 283 14.24 0.14 3.57
N ALA A 284 13.13 -0.01 2.84
CA ALA A 284 11.89 0.64 3.20
C ALA A 284 11.36 0.17 4.55
N ALA A 285 10.69 1.08 5.23
CA ALA A 285 10.11 0.87 6.55
C ALA A 285 9.24 -0.40 6.67
N ASP A 286 8.49 -0.76 5.62
CA ASP A 286 7.61 -1.92 5.61
C ASP A 286 8.36 -3.27 5.75
N TYR A 287 9.68 -3.28 5.50
CA TYR A 287 10.52 -4.46 5.63
C TYR A 287 11.37 -4.48 6.90
N LEU A 288 11.44 -3.35 7.63
CA LEU A 288 12.33 -3.24 8.80
C LEU A 288 11.95 -4.21 9.92
N GLU A 289 10.68 -4.59 10.04
CA GLU A 289 10.25 -5.62 11.02
C GLU A 289 10.91 -6.98 10.73
N PHE A 290 11.02 -7.37 9.46
CA PHE A 290 11.67 -8.61 9.05
C PHE A 290 13.19 -8.56 9.20
N VAL A 291 13.78 -7.41 8.87
CA VAL A 291 15.21 -7.16 9.07
C VAL A 291 15.55 -7.25 10.56
N ALA A 292 14.77 -6.61 11.43
CA ALA A 292 14.97 -6.66 12.88
C ALA A 292 14.85 -8.09 13.42
N LEU A 293 13.85 -8.85 12.95
CA LEU A 293 13.65 -10.25 13.33
C LEU A 293 14.88 -11.11 13.00
N LEU A 294 15.37 -11.03 11.76
CA LEU A 294 16.49 -11.83 11.29
C LEU A 294 17.82 -11.38 11.92
N SER A 295 18.07 -10.06 11.98
CA SER A 295 19.28 -9.49 12.59
C SER A 295 19.42 -9.80 14.08
N ALA A 296 18.32 -10.09 14.79
CA ALA A 296 18.35 -10.51 16.18
C ALA A 296 19.16 -11.81 16.38
N ARG A 297 19.25 -12.68 15.37
CA ARG A 297 20.09 -13.90 15.39
C ARG A 297 21.56 -13.59 15.70
N PHE A 298 22.05 -12.42 15.28
CA PHE A 298 23.42 -11.97 15.47
C PHE A 298 23.54 -10.77 16.43
N GLY A 299 22.45 -10.40 17.11
CA GLY A 299 22.43 -9.23 18.00
C GLY A 299 22.55 -7.87 17.29
N LEU A 300 22.20 -7.80 15.99
CA LEU A 300 22.36 -6.59 15.15
C LEU A 300 21.06 -5.82 14.91
N ASN A 301 20.04 -6.02 15.74
CA ASN A 301 18.70 -5.48 15.52
C ASN A 301 18.44 -4.12 16.18
N GLN A 302 19.33 -3.62 17.03
CA GLN A 302 19.12 -2.39 17.80
C GLN A 302 18.89 -1.16 16.91
N ASP A 303 19.77 -0.92 15.94
CA ASP A 303 19.69 0.25 15.04
C ASP A 303 18.40 0.24 14.23
N VAL A 304 18.02 -0.93 13.71
CA VAL A 304 16.80 -1.12 12.93
C VAL A 304 15.56 -0.91 13.79
N THR A 305 15.57 -1.41 15.03
CA THR A 305 14.49 -1.19 16.00
C THR A 305 14.33 0.30 16.32
N GLN A 306 15.43 1.03 16.51
CA GLN A 306 15.38 2.47 16.75
C GLN A 306 14.84 3.24 15.54
N ARG A 307 15.17 2.84 14.31
CA ARG A 307 14.61 3.45 13.09
C ARG A 307 13.10 3.26 12.99
N ILE A 308 12.59 2.09 13.37
CA ILE A 308 11.14 1.84 13.44
C ILE A 308 10.49 2.82 14.42
N LEU A 309 11.07 2.99 15.62
CA LEU A 309 10.56 3.93 16.64
C LEU A 309 10.62 5.39 16.17
N ASN A 310 11.72 5.82 15.56
CA ASN A 310 11.89 7.20 15.08
C ASN A 310 10.85 7.56 14.01
N LYS A 311 10.52 6.61 13.12
CA LYS A 311 9.48 6.82 12.12
C LYS A 311 8.14 7.12 12.76
N SER A 312 7.76 6.43 13.84
CA SER A 312 6.51 6.70 14.57
C SER A 312 6.45 8.09 15.20
N HIS A 313 7.57 8.81 15.31
CA HIS A 313 7.61 10.20 15.78
C HIS A 313 7.60 11.23 14.64
N GLN A 314 7.95 10.83 13.42
CA GLN A 314 7.87 11.70 12.24
C GLN A 314 6.47 11.53 11.64
N LEU A 315 5.62 12.54 11.82
CA LEU A 315 4.22 12.52 11.38
C LEU A 315 4.07 13.38 10.12
N PRO A 316 4.27 12.81 8.91
CA PRO A 316 4.32 13.59 7.68
C PRO A 316 2.94 14.01 7.15
N LEU A 317 1.86 13.35 7.58
CA LEU A 317 0.50 13.73 7.21
C LEU A 317 -0.11 14.58 8.32
N SER A 318 -0.75 15.67 7.94
CA SER A 318 -1.65 16.45 8.80
C SER A 318 -2.73 15.55 9.41
N GLY A 319 -3.15 15.86 10.64
CA GLY A 319 -4.23 15.14 11.30
C GLY A 319 -5.57 15.36 10.60
N ALA A 320 -6.45 14.35 10.68
CA ALA A 320 -7.85 14.42 10.25
C ALA A 320 -8.13 14.60 8.74
N LEU A 321 -7.36 13.96 7.85
CA LEU A 321 -7.60 13.97 6.40
C LEU A 321 -8.98 13.44 5.97
N ALA A 322 -9.70 12.70 6.83
CA ALA A 322 -11.08 12.26 6.57
C ALA A 322 -12.14 13.00 7.38
N LYS A 323 -11.83 14.15 7.99
CA LYS A 323 -12.75 14.89 8.88
C LYS A 323 -14.12 15.15 8.27
N HIS A 324 -14.18 15.41 6.95
CA HIS A 324 -15.44 15.60 6.23
C HIS A 324 -16.43 14.44 6.40
N TRP A 325 -15.95 13.19 6.47
CA TRP A 325 -16.79 12.01 6.69
C TRP A 325 -16.84 11.55 8.15
N CYS A 326 -15.96 12.07 9.00
CA CYS A 326 -15.75 11.58 10.35
C CYS A 326 -15.98 12.72 11.36
N THR A 327 -17.24 12.96 11.71
CA THR A 327 -17.66 14.08 12.59
C THR A 327 -17.11 14.02 14.01
N SER A 328 -16.58 12.87 14.45
CA SER A 328 -15.96 12.68 15.76
C SER A 328 -14.42 12.86 15.76
N MET A 329 -13.84 13.36 14.66
CA MET A 329 -12.39 13.55 14.47
C MET A 329 -11.99 15.03 14.38
#